data_AF-A0A9W9DGE6-F1
#
_entry.id   AF-A0A9W9DGE6-F1
#
_cell.length_a   1.000
_cell.length_b   1.000
_cell.length_c   1.000
_cell.angle_alpha   90.00
_cell.angle_beta   90.00
_cell.angle_gamma   90.00
#
_symmetry.space_group_name_H-M   'P 1'
#
loop_
_entity.id
_entity.type
_entity.pdbx_description
1 polymer ?
#
loop_
_entity_poly.entity_id
_entity_poly.type
_entity_poly.pdbx_seq_one_letter_code
_entity_poly.pdbx_strand_id
1 'polypeptide(L)' 'MADVEHTYKFDVKMTCSGCSGAVTRVLDKAKRDGAVGEFSVNLETQEVIVKSTQPYEDIHAKIKKTGKEVRSGEILV' A
#
# COMPACT_ATOMS: atom_id res chain seq x y z
N MET A 1 -2.56 -19.59 -14.12
CA MET A 1 -1.90 -19.63 -12.80
C MET A 1 -2.89 -19.06 -11.81
N ALA A 2 -3.11 -19.71 -10.67
CA ALA A 2 -4.06 -19.24 -9.66
C ALA A 2 -3.60 -17.85 -9.20
N ASP A 3 -4.46 -16.86 -9.41
CA ASP A 3 -4.24 -15.49 -8.98
C ASP A 3 -4.40 -15.49 -7.45
N VAL A 4 -3.29 -15.65 -6.73
CA VAL A 4 -3.33 -15.67 -5.26
C VAL A 4 -3.47 -14.23 -4.82
N GLU A 5 -4.69 -13.84 -4.46
CA GLU A 5 -4.94 -12.55 -3.84
C GLU A 5 -4.34 -12.55 -2.44
N HIS A 6 -3.48 -11.57 -2.18
CA HIS A 6 -2.85 -11.35 -0.89
C HIS A 6 -3.30 -10.02 -0.32
N THR A 7 -3.59 -10.01 0.97
CA THR A 7 -3.79 -8.77 1.71
C THR A 7 -2.50 -8.38 2.41
N TYR A 8 -2.01 -7.18 2.13
CA TYR A 8 -0.83 -6.60 2.75
C TYR A 8 -1.23 -5.46 3.68
N LYS A 9 -0.56 -5.36 4.82
CA LYS A 9 -0.72 -4.25 5.76
C LYS A 9 0.63 -3.60 5.98
N PHE A 10 0.68 -2.28 5.92
CA PHE A 10 1.87 -1.47 6.15
C PHE A 10 1.60 -0.40 7.20
N ASP A 11 2.52 -0.22 8.14
CA ASP A 11 2.58 0.97 9.00
C ASP A 11 3.44 2.00 8.28
N VAL A 12 2.82 3.10 7.85
CA VAL A 12 3.46 4.18 7.09
C VAL A 12 3.34 5.47 7.85
N LYS A 13 4.48 6.08 8.17
CA LYS A 13 4.54 7.37 8.87
C LYS A 13 4.03 8.50 7.97
N MET A 14 2.78 8.89 8.17
CA MET A 14 2.07 9.97 7.50
C MET A 14 1.82 11.11 8.48
N THR A 15 2.56 12.21 8.35
CA THR A 15 2.50 13.33 9.33
C THR A 15 1.41 14.36 9.04
N CYS A 16 0.76 14.29 7.88
CA CYS A 16 -0.33 15.18 7.48
C CYS A 16 -1.22 14.53 6.41
N SER A 17 -2.39 15.10 6.17
CA SER A 17 -3.31 14.68 5.11
C SER A 17 -2.67 14.70 3.70
N GLY A 18 -1.69 15.58 3.47
CA GLY A 18 -0.90 15.58 2.24
C GLY A 18 -0.01 14.34 2.09
N CYS A 19 0.47 13.76 3.20
CA CYS A 19 1.28 12.53 3.19
C CYS A 19 0.43 11.31 2.87
N SER A 20 -0.74 11.16 3.51
CA SER A 20 -1.67 10.08 3.17
C SER A 20 -2.17 10.20 1.74
N GLY A 21 -2.49 11.42 1.28
CA GLY A 21 -2.86 11.67 -0.12
C GLY A 21 -1.78 11.28 -1.13
N ALA A 22 -0.49 11.42 -0.79
CA ALA A 22 0.60 10.95 -1.65
C ALA A 22 0.62 9.42 -1.77
N VAL A 23 0.38 8.71 -0.67
CA VAL A 23 0.29 7.24 -0.67
C VAL A 23 -0.93 6.77 -1.47
N THR A 24 -2.10 7.37 -1.23
CA THR A 24 -3.33 7.12 -1.99
C THR A 24 -3.10 7.27 -3.49
N ARG A 25 -2.48 8.37 -3.96
CA ARG A 25 -2.21 8.59 -5.39
C ARG A 25 -1.35 7.51 -6.04
N VAL A 26 -0.33 7.01 -5.34
CA VAL A 26 0.54 5.95 -5.87
C VAL A 26 -0.19 4.61 -5.92
N LEU A 27 -1.01 4.31 -4.91
CA LEU A 27 -1.84 3.10 -4.89
C LEU A 27 -2.96 3.14 -5.94
N ASP A 28 -3.60 4.30 -6.14
CA ASP A 28 -4.56 4.54 -7.22
C ASP A 28 -3.94 4.31 -8.59
N LYS A 29 -2.72 4.82 -8.81
CA LYS A 29 -1.98 4.56 -10.05
C LYS A 29 -1.72 3.07 -10.22
N ALA A 30 -1.22 2.41 -9.18
CA ALA A 30 -0.97 0.97 -9.20
C ALA A 30 -2.25 0.15 -9.45
N LYS A 31 -3.40 0.62 -8.97
CA LYS A 31 -4.70 0.03 -9.24
C LYS A 31 -5.10 0.13 -10.71
N ARG A 32 -4.89 1.29 -11.32
CA ARG A 32 -5.13 1.48 -12.77
C ARG A 32 -4.21 0.63 -13.64
N ASP A 33 -2.97 0.41 -13.19
CA ASP A 33 -2.01 -0.47 -13.85
C ASP A 33 -2.31 -1.97 -13.62
N GLY A 34 -3.36 -2.33 -12.87
CA GLY A 34 -3.72 -3.71 -12.55
C GLY A 34 -2.83 -4.39 -11.51
N ALA A 35 -1.91 -3.63 -10.89
CA ALA A 35 -0.97 -4.14 -9.89
C ALA A 35 -1.54 -4.13 -8.46
N VAL A 36 -2.67 -3.47 -8.22
CA VAL A 36 -3.37 -3.42 -6.93
C VAL A 36 -4.86 -3.55 -7.19
N GLY A 37 -5.57 -4.29 -6.35
CA GLY A 37 -7.03 -4.37 -6.38
C GLY A 37 -7.65 -3.29 -5.48
N GLU A 38 -8.07 -3.70 -4.30
CA GLU A 38 -8.59 -2.79 -3.28
C GLU A 38 -7.47 -2.29 -2.35
N PHE A 39 -7.61 -1.08 -1.84
CA PHE A 39 -6.72 -0.58 -0.81
C PHE A 39 -7.45 0.39 0.12
N SER A 40 -6.91 0.57 1.33
CA SER A 40 -7.37 1.52 2.33
C SER A 40 -6.17 2.22 2.96
N VAL A 41 -6.27 3.53 3.16
CA VAL A 41 -5.24 4.36 3.78
C VAL A 41 -5.86 5.07 4.97
N ASN A 42 -5.37 4.81 6.16
CA ASN A 42 -5.84 5.43 7.39
C ASN A 42 -4.73 6.29 8.01
N LEU A 43 -4.97 7.60 8.04
CA LEU A 43 -4.01 8.56 8.63
C LEU A 43 -3.99 8.48 10.16
N GLU A 44 -5.12 8.20 10.81
CA GLU A 44 -5.20 8.17 12.27
C GLU A 44 -4.43 6.98 12.83
N THR A 45 -4.59 5.81 12.21
CA THR A 45 -3.88 4.60 12.63
C THR A 45 -2.51 4.43 11.96
N GLN A 46 -2.18 5.28 10.98
CA GLN A 46 -0.95 5.18 10.17
C GLN A 46 -0.88 3.90 9.33
N GLU A 47 -2.02 3.28 9.07
CA GLU A 47 -2.10 1.97 8.41
C GLU A 47 -2.47 2.10 6.93
N VAL A 48 -1.86 1.24 6.12
CA VAL A 48 -2.14 1.10 4.70
C VAL A 48 -2.40 -0.36 4.39
N ILE A 49 -3.63 -0.69 4.02
CA ILE A 49 -4.04 -2.05 3.67
C ILE A 49 -4.16 -2.12 2.15
N VAL A 50 -3.56 -3.11 1.52
CA VAL A 50 -3.54 -3.28 0.06
C VAL A 50 -3.85 -4.73 -0.27
N LYS A 51 -4.91 -4.97 -1.03
CA LYS A 51 -5.19 -6.25 -1.67
C LYS A 51 -4.56 -6.27 -3.06
N SER A 52 -3.74 -7.26 -3.35
CA SER A 52 -3.10 -7.40 -4.64
C SER A 52 -2.69 -8.83 -4.91
N THR A 53 -2.58 -9.17 -6.19
CA THR A 53 -2.05 -10.46 -6.67
C THR A 53 -0.57 -10.37 -7.00
N GLN A 54 0.01 -9.18 -6.90
CA GLN A 54 1.43 -8.92 -7.00
C GLN A 54 2.16 -9.32 -5.72
N PRO A 55 3.45 -9.65 -5.79
CA PRO A 55 4.26 -9.98 -4.63
C PRO A 55 4.42 -8.77 -3.68
N TYR A 56 4.59 -9.06 -2.40
CA TYR A 56 4.78 -8.07 -1.34
C TYR A 56 5.86 -7.02 -1.68
N GLU A 57 6.98 -7.45 -2.28
CA GLU A 57 8.11 -6.56 -2.61
C GLU A 57 7.72 -5.48 -3.62
N ASP A 58 6.90 -5.79 -4.62
CA ASP A 58 6.41 -4.82 -5.61
C ASP A 58 5.50 -3.78 -4.97
N ILE A 59 4.61 -4.21 -4.07
CA ILE A 59 3.71 -3.31 -3.34
C ILE A 59 4.50 -2.43 -2.38
N HIS A 60 5.44 -3.03 -1.64
CA HIS A 60 6.30 -2.31 -0.72
C HIS A 60 7.17 -1.27 -1.45
N ALA A 61 7.74 -1.62 -2.60
CA ALA A 61 8.52 -0.70 -3.42
C ALA A 61 7.67 0.48 -3.95
N LYS A 62 6.41 0.24 -4.32
CA LYS A 62 5.47 1.30 -4.70
C LYS A 62 5.22 2.26 -3.53
N ILE A 63 4.96 1.75 -2.33
CA ILE A 63 4.77 2.60 -1.15
C ILE A 63 6.04 3.40 -0.83
N LYS A 64 7.23 2.78 -0.87
CA LYS A 64 8.51 3.48 -0.63
C LYS A 64 8.79 4.63 -1.60
N LYS A 65 8.32 4.56 -2.86
CA LYS A 65 8.46 5.66 -3.84
C LYS A 65 7.80 6.97 -3.40
N THR A 66 6.88 6.92 -2.43
CA THR A 66 6.26 8.12 -1.85
C THR A 66 7.21 8.90 -0.92
N GLY A 67 8.39 8.35 -0.62
CA GLY A 67 9.37 8.93 0.30
C GLY A 67 8.92 8.90 1.76
N LYS A 68 7.92 8.08 2.10
CA LYS A 68 7.43 7.91 3.47
C LYS A 68 8.15 6.76 4.16
N GLU A 69 8.39 6.93 5.45
CA GLU A 69 8.97 5.89 6.31
C GLU A 69 7.93 4.79 6.53
N VAL A 70 8.26 3.57 6.12
CA VAL A 70 7.47 2.37 6.38
C VAL A 70 8.09 1.69 7.60
N ARG A 71 7.37 1.66 8.72
CA ARG A 71 7.87 1.11 9.98
C ARG A 71 7.75 -0.40 10.04
N SER A 72 6.66 -0.93 9.49
CA SER A 72 6.41 -2.37 9.38
C SER A 72 5.59 -2.68 8.15
N GLY A 73 5.68 -3.92 7.68
CA GLY A 73 4.75 -4.46 6.71
C GLY A 73 4.59 -5.96 6.90
N GLU A 74 3.35 -6.42 6.83
CA GLU A 74 2.95 -7.80 7.11
C GLU A 74 1.98 -8.30 6.02
N ILE A 75 2.01 -9.62 5.79
CA ILE A 75 1.13 -10.31 4.86
C ILE A 75 0.03 -10.95 5.70
N LEU A 76 -1.21 -10.50 5.52
CA LEU A 76 -2.38 -10.92 6.31
C LEU A 76 -3.08 -12.17 5.76
N VAL A 77 -2.59 -12.70 4.62
CA VAL A 77 -3.16 -13.81 3.83
C VAL A 77 -4.46 -13.39 3.16
#